data_AF-A0A954ZB34-F1
#
_entry.id   AF-A0A954ZB34-F1
#
_cell.length_a   1.000
_cell.length_b   1.000
_cell.length_c   1.000
_cell.angle_alpha   90.00
_cell.angle_beta   90.00
_cell.angle_gamma   90.00
#
_symmetry.space_group_name_H-M   'P 1'
#
loop_
_entity.id
_entity.type
_entity.pdbx_description
1 polymer ?
#
loop_
_entity_poly.entity_id
_entity_poly.type
_entity_poly.pdbx_seq_one_letter_code
_entity_poly.pdbx_strand_id
1 'polypeptide(L)'
;MSPLHEVHQNSHGLLWKTALGWMAANWSETGLRRLSFGLNTLRQAEQSLNEAIPDRGGAWEARRDEAFDLAVRLADFARGACDDFTDIPLDQGRPTPFRRAVVEACRAVGWGQTST
;
A
#
# COMPACT_ATOMS: atom_id res chain seq x y z
N MET A 1 4.65 1.70 -22.11
CA MET A 1 3.87 0.51 -21.71
C MET A 1 3.46 0.71 -20.27
N SER A 2 2.18 0.64 -19.94
CA SER A 2 1.74 0.80 -18.55
C SER A 2 2.28 -0.37 -17.71
N PRO A 3 3.01 -0.12 -16.60
CA PRO A 3 3.60 -1.18 -15.78
C PRO A 3 2.55 -1.97 -15.01
N LEU A 4 1.28 -1.56 -15.03
CA LEU A 4 0.17 -2.24 -14.42
C LEU A 4 -0.58 -3.08 -15.47
N HIS A 5 -0.39 -4.40 -15.44
CA HIS A 5 -1.03 -5.33 -16.38
C HIS A 5 -2.50 -5.57 -16.07
N GLU A 6 -2.88 -5.51 -14.78
CA GLU A 6 -4.24 -5.73 -14.33
C GLU A 6 -4.50 -4.89 -13.09
N VAL A 7 -5.54 -4.05 -13.15
CA VAL A 7 -5.93 -3.14 -12.08
C VAL A 7 -7.44 -3.23 -11.88
N HIS A 8 -7.85 -3.36 -10.62
CA HIS A 8 -9.23 -3.32 -10.18
C HIS A 8 -9.37 -2.25 -9.12
N GLN A 9 -10.55 -1.66 -9.05
CA GLN A 9 -10.90 -0.69 -8.02
C GLN A 9 -12.26 -1.08 -7.45
N ASN A 10 -12.43 -0.86 -6.15
CA ASN A 10 -13.71 -1.03 -5.49
C ASN A 10 -13.94 0.12 -4.49
N SER A 11 -15.05 0.08 -3.77
CA SER A 11 -15.39 1.09 -2.76
C SER A 11 -14.36 1.22 -1.63
N HIS A 12 -13.48 0.24 -1.46
CA HIS A 12 -12.51 0.16 -0.37
C HIS A 12 -11.08 0.49 -0.79
N GLY A 13 -10.77 0.57 -2.09
CA GLY A 13 -9.43 0.90 -2.54
C GLY A 13 -9.04 0.39 -3.94
N LEU A 14 -7.73 0.33 -4.14
CA LEU A 14 -7.09 -0.06 -5.39
C LEU A 14 -6.45 -1.45 -5.25
N LEU A 15 -6.58 -2.28 -6.28
CA LEU A 15 -6.01 -3.62 -6.36
C LEU A 15 -5.29 -3.78 -7.68
N TRP A 16 -4.10 -4.36 -7.69
CA TRP A 16 -3.34 -4.53 -8.92
C TRP A 16 -2.45 -5.76 -8.88
N LYS A 17 -2.19 -6.33 -10.05
CA LYS A 17 -1.30 -7.48 -10.21
C LYS A 17 0.14 -7.01 -10.39
N THR A 18 1.06 -7.61 -9.64
CA THR A 18 2.52 -7.40 -9.72
C THR A 18 3.27 -8.73 -9.87
N ALA A 19 4.59 -8.66 -10.04
CA ALA A 19 5.46 -9.85 -10.04
C ALA A 19 5.48 -10.59 -8.69
N LEU A 20 5.15 -9.90 -7.59
CA LEU A 20 5.01 -10.49 -6.24
C LEU A 20 3.58 -10.98 -5.95
N GLY A 21 2.72 -11.08 -6.98
CA GLY A 21 1.31 -11.42 -6.81
C GLY A 21 0.41 -10.20 -6.76
N TRP A 22 -0.80 -10.39 -6.25
CA TRP A 22 -1.78 -9.32 -6.08
C TRP A 22 -1.38 -8.43 -4.90
N MET A 23 -1.51 -7.12 -5.12
CA MET A 23 -1.43 -6.11 -4.09
C MET A 23 -2.79 -5.42 -3.96
N ALA A 24 -3.10 -4.98 -2.74
CA ALA A 24 -4.30 -4.20 -2.45
C ALA A 24 -3.96 -3.12 -1.42
N ALA A 25 -4.44 -1.91 -1.68
CA ALA A 25 -4.20 -0.78 -0.81
C ALA A 25 -5.45 0.07 -0.60
N ASN A 26 -5.51 0.70 0.56
CA ASN A 26 -6.51 1.71 0.88
C ASN A 26 -5.85 2.94 1.50
N TRP A 27 -6.52 4.06 1.31
CA TRP A 27 -6.11 5.38 1.77
C TRP A 27 -7.21 5.97 2.63
N SER A 28 -6.79 6.78 3.60
CA SER A 28 -7.66 7.75 4.25
C SER A 28 -7.33 9.15 3.74
N GLU A 29 -7.98 10.15 4.33
CA GLU A 29 -7.67 11.55 4.08
C GLU A 29 -6.21 11.92 4.40
N THR A 30 -5.56 11.20 5.33
CA THR A 30 -4.20 11.54 5.80
C THR A 30 -3.09 10.75 5.11
N GLY A 31 -3.42 9.67 4.39
CA GLY A 31 -2.42 8.92 3.61
C GLY A 31 -2.77 7.45 3.41
N LEU A 32 -1.75 6.67 2.99
CA LEU A 32 -1.84 5.23 2.83
C LEU A 32 -2.08 4.59 4.21
N ARG A 33 -3.22 3.94 4.38
CA ARG A 33 -3.60 3.34 5.66
C ARG A 33 -3.31 1.84 5.70
N ARG A 34 -3.38 1.17 4.55
CA ARG A 34 -3.01 -0.23 4.43
C ARG A 34 -2.48 -0.58 3.06
N LEU A 35 -1.50 -1.47 3.05
CA LEU A 35 -0.99 -2.16 1.88
C LEU A 35 -0.88 -3.64 2.22
N SER A 36 -1.48 -4.50 1.40
CA SER A 36 -1.31 -5.95 1.42
C SER A 36 -0.67 -6.38 0.11
N PHE A 37 0.24 -7.34 0.16
CA PHE A 37 0.97 -7.85 -1.00
C PHE A 37 1.20 -9.36 -0.86
N GLY A 38 1.68 -10.01 -1.92
CA GLY A 38 1.93 -11.46 -1.88
C GLY A 38 0.66 -12.31 -2.06
N LEU A 39 -0.46 -11.71 -2.51
CA LEU A 39 -1.74 -12.41 -2.56
C LEU A 39 -1.88 -13.19 -3.88
N ASN A 40 -2.38 -14.41 -3.81
CA ASN A 40 -2.38 -15.30 -4.99
C ASN A 40 -3.52 -14.98 -5.96
N THR A 41 -4.64 -14.47 -5.47
CA THR A 41 -5.85 -14.23 -6.26
C THR A 41 -6.43 -12.84 -6.02
N LEU A 42 -7.18 -12.31 -7.01
CA LEU A 42 -7.94 -11.07 -6.86
C LEU A 42 -8.89 -11.14 -5.67
N ARG A 43 -9.58 -12.28 -5.48
CA ARG A 43 -10.50 -12.51 -4.36
C ARG A 43 -9.82 -12.34 -3.00
N GLN A 44 -8.60 -12.87 -2.82
CA GLN A 44 -7.84 -12.67 -1.58
C GLN A 44 -7.46 -11.20 -1.38
N ALA A 45 -7.15 -10.49 -2.46
CA ALA A 45 -6.87 -9.06 -2.44
C ALA A 45 -8.11 -8.25 -2.03
N GLU A 46 -9.29 -8.58 -2.56
CA GLU A 46 -10.56 -7.97 -2.16
C GLU A 46 -10.89 -8.25 -0.69
N GLN A 47 -10.75 -9.51 -0.25
CA GLN A 47 -10.96 -9.90 1.16
C GLN A 47 -10.05 -9.14 2.10
N SER A 48 -8.78 -8.94 1.72
CA SER A 48 -7.83 -8.18 2.53
C SER A 48 -8.39 -6.78 2.81
N LEU A 49 -8.95 -6.08 1.82
CA LEU A 49 -9.51 -4.75 2.03
C LEU A 49 -10.75 -4.77 2.94
N ASN A 50 -11.61 -5.78 2.78
CA ASN A 50 -12.86 -5.88 3.55
C ASN A 50 -12.65 -6.16 5.05
N GLU A 51 -11.67 -7.00 5.39
CA GLU A 51 -11.40 -7.36 6.80
C GLU A 51 -10.79 -6.21 7.61
N ALA A 52 -10.19 -5.23 6.94
CA ALA A 52 -9.36 -4.22 7.58
C ALA A 52 -10.05 -2.88 7.84
N ILE A 53 -11.25 -2.66 7.31
CA ILE A 53 -11.86 -1.33 7.31
C ILE A 53 -13.31 -1.38 7.83
N PRO A 54 -13.57 -0.93 9.08
CA PRO A 54 -14.92 -0.66 9.55
C PRO A 54 -15.55 0.56 8.86
N ASP A 55 -14.72 1.52 8.45
CA ASP A 55 -15.14 2.83 7.93
C ASP A 55 -15.13 2.88 6.40
N ARG A 56 -16.32 2.71 5.81
CA ARG A 56 -16.53 2.61 4.36
C ARG A 56 -16.51 3.99 3.70
N GLY A 57 -15.37 4.65 3.70
CA GLY A 57 -15.22 5.98 3.11
C GLY A 57 -14.35 5.95 1.85
N GLY A 58 -14.89 6.37 0.70
CA GLY A 58 -14.22 6.51 -0.59
C GLY A 58 -13.09 7.56 -0.64
N ALA A 59 -12.37 7.76 0.47
CA ALA A 59 -11.25 8.71 0.57
C ALA A 59 -10.12 8.40 -0.43
N TRP A 60 -10.00 7.15 -0.89
CA TRP A 60 -9.04 6.80 -1.94
C TRP A 60 -9.39 7.46 -3.29
N GLU A 61 -10.67 7.71 -3.59
CA GLU A 61 -11.08 8.34 -4.85
C GLU A 61 -10.53 9.78 -4.94
N ALA A 62 -10.50 10.49 -3.81
CA ALA A 62 -9.90 11.83 -3.73
C ALA A 62 -8.37 11.82 -3.90
N ARG A 63 -7.72 10.67 -3.68
CA ARG A 63 -6.27 10.46 -3.82
C ARG A 63 -5.93 9.54 -4.99
N ARG A 64 -6.82 9.46 -5.98
CA ARG A 64 -6.70 8.49 -7.09
C ARG A 64 -5.36 8.58 -7.79
N ASP A 65 -4.89 9.77 -8.12
CA ASP A 65 -3.64 9.95 -8.86
C ASP A 65 -2.42 9.49 -8.04
N GLU A 66 -2.37 9.83 -6.74
CA GLU A 66 -1.35 9.33 -5.81
C GLU A 66 -1.41 7.81 -5.65
N ALA A 67 -2.62 7.24 -5.62
CA ALA A 67 -2.81 5.80 -5.51
C ALA A 67 -2.30 5.06 -6.75
N PHE A 68 -2.56 5.60 -7.95
CA PHE A 68 -2.05 5.04 -9.19
C PHE A 68 -0.53 5.21 -9.32
N ASP A 69 0.02 6.36 -8.94
CA ASP A 69 1.48 6.59 -8.92
C ASP A 69 2.18 5.58 -7.99
N LEU A 70 1.70 5.42 -6.77
CA LEU A 70 2.23 4.43 -5.83
C LEU A 70 2.07 2.99 -6.37
N ALA A 71 0.95 2.65 -7.00
CA ALA A 71 0.76 1.33 -7.60
C ALA A 71 1.79 1.04 -8.70
N VAL A 72 2.10 2.02 -9.54
CA VAL A 72 3.16 1.93 -10.56
C VAL A 72 4.52 1.69 -9.91
N ARG A 73 4.89 2.53 -8.93
CA ARG A 73 6.17 2.41 -8.21
C ARG A 73 6.33 1.05 -7.53
N LEU A 74 5.26 0.55 -6.88
CA LEU A 74 5.25 -0.77 -6.25
C LEU A 74 5.31 -1.92 -7.26
N ALA A 75 4.72 -1.76 -8.45
CA ALA A 75 4.82 -2.76 -9.50
C ALA A 75 6.25 -2.87 -10.05
N ASP A 76 6.97 -1.75 -10.16
CA ASP A 76 8.39 -1.74 -10.56
C ASP A 76 9.29 -2.25 -9.44
N PHE A 77 9.02 -1.89 -8.19
CA PHE A 77 9.71 -2.46 -7.03
C PHE A 77 9.55 -3.98 -6.96
N ALA A 78 8.35 -4.51 -7.25
CA ALA A 78 8.11 -5.94 -7.34
C ALA A 78 8.93 -6.64 -8.43
N ARG A 79 9.45 -5.91 -9.43
CA ARG A 79 10.38 -6.40 -10.46
C ARG A 79 11.84 -6.22 -10.09
N GLY A 80 12.14 -5.65 -8.92
CA GLY A 80 13.49 -5.43 -8.42
C GLY A 80 14.01 -3.99 -8.58
N ALA A 81 13.16 -3.03 -8.97
CA ALA A 81 13.55 -1.62 -8.93
C ALA A 81 13.79 -1.16 -7.47
N CYS A 82 14.74 -0.25 -7.28
CA CYS A 82 15.00 0.36 -5.98
C CYS A 82 14.11 1.60 -5.81
N ASP A 83 13.36 1.65 -4.71
CA ASP A 83 12.55 2.79 -4.27
C ASP A 83 12.46 2.70 -2.73
N ASP A 84 12.55 3.85 -2.04
CA ASP A 84 12.56 3.91 -0.57
C ASP A 84 11.17 4.19 0.03
N PHE A 85 10.21 4.68 -0.77
CA PHE A 85 8.85 5.03 -0.37
C PHE A 85 8.76 5.94 0.88
N THR A 86 9.83 6.64 1.23
CA THR A 86 9.90 7.49 2.43
C THR A 86 9.06 8.75 2.29
N ASP A 87 8.76 9.14 1.05
CA ASP A 87 7.87 10.22 0.65
C ASP A 87 6.38 9.88 0.81
N ILE A 88 6.01 8.59 0.87
CA ILE A 88 4.61 8.17 0.97
C ILE A 88 4.06 8.43 2.39
N PRO A 89 3.02 9.27 2.55
CA PRO A 89 2.38 9.51 3.83
C PRO A 89 1.65 8.26 4.32
N LEU A 90 1.88 7.87 5.58
CA LEU A 90 1.18 6.75 6.21
C LEU A 90 0.14 7.25 7.20
N ASP A 91 -1.11 6.80 7.05
CA ASP A 91 -2.13 6.99 8.08
C ASP A 91 -1.99 5.91 9.16
N GLN A 92 -1.39 6.29 10.28
CA GLN A 92 -1.24 5.41 11.45
C GLN A 92 -2.45 5.45 12.38
N GLY A 93 -3.49 6.23 12.07
CA GLY A 93 -4.62 6.50 12.95
C GLY A 93 -4.18 7.17 14.25
N ARG A 94 -4.53 6.58 15.39
CA ARG A 94 -4.06 7.01 16.72
C ARG A 94 -3.08 5.97 17.27
N PRO A 95 -1.82 5.95 16.81
CA PRO A 95 -0.87 4.94 17.26
C PRO A 95 -0.51 5.18 18.74
N THR A 96 -0.26 4.10 19.47
CA THR A 96 0.39 4.20 20.78
C THR A 96 1.80 4.79 20.61
N PRO A 97 2.40 5.40 21.65
CA PRO A 97 3.77 5.92 21.57
C PRO A 97 4.78 4.84 21.12
N PHE A 98 4.61 3.60 21.61
CA PHE A 98 5.42 2.46 21.19
C PHE A 98 5.27 2.16 19.70
N ARG A 99 4.04 2.05 19.18
CA ARG A 99 3.81 1.76 17.75
C ARG A 99 4.40 2.83 16.86
N ARG A 100 4.25 4.11 17.23
CA ARG A 100 4.84 5.23 16.51
C ARG A 100 6.37 5.10 16.44
N ALA A 101 7.03 4.87 17.57
CA ALA A 101 8.49 4.71 17.62
C ALA A 101 8.98 3.52 16.78
N VAL A 102 8.24 2.40 16.78
CA VAL A 102 8.56 1.24 15.94
C VAL A 102 8.45 1.59 14.45
N VAL A 103 7.38 2.26 14.03
CA VAL A 103 7.21 2.65 12.61
C VAL A 103 8.29 3.63 12.18
N GLU A 104 8.64 4.62 13.01
CA GLU A 104 9.73 5.57 12.76
C GLU A 104 11.08 4.84 12.60
N ALA A 105 11.40 3.90 13.50
CA ALA A 105 12.62 3.11 13.42
C ALA A 105 12.68 2.22 12.17
N CYS A 106 11.57 1.55 11.83
CA CYS A 106 11.50 0.72 10.62
C CYS A 106 11.67 1.54 9.33
N ARG A 107 11.12 2.76 9.26
CA ARG A 107 11.28 3.64 8.08
C ARG A 107 12.69 4.21 7.93
N ALA A 108 13.50 4.18 8.98
CA ALA A 108 14.90 4.60 8.93
C ALA A 108 15.84 3.51 8.39
N VAL A 109 15.35 2.27 8.21
CA VAL A 109 16.14 1.18 7.63
C VAL A 109 16.29 1.42 6.13
N GLY A 110 17.54 1.59 5.68
CA GLY A 110 17.84 1.81 4.27
C GLY A 110 17.57 0.57 3.40
N TRP A 111 17.45 0.79 2.09
CA TRP A 111 17.28 -0.31 1.13
C TRP A 111 18.45 -1.30 1.23
N GLY A 112 18.12 -2.60 1.24
CA GLY A 112 19.12 -3.68 1.34
C GLY A 112 19.80 -3.81 2.71
N GLN A 113 19.33 -3.08 3.73
CA GLN A 113 19.87 -3.13 5.08
C GLN A 113 18.95 -3.91 6.04
N THR A 114 19.55 -4.40 7.12
CA THR A 114 18.85 -5.04 8.23
C THR A 114 19.28 -4.39 9.54
N SER A 115 18.35 -4.28 10.49
CA SER A 115 18.63 -3.83 11.86
C SER A 115 18.12 -4.88 12.85
N THR A 116 18.79 -5.02 13.99
CA THR A 116 18.45 -5.96 15.08
C THR A 116 18.12 -5.22 16.36
#